data_AF-A0A7W0LCA7-F1
#
_entry.id   AF-A0A7W0LCA7-F1
#
_cell.length_a   1.000
_cell.length_b   1.000
_cell.length_c   1.000
_cell.angle_alpha   90.00
_cell.angle_beta   90.00
_cell.angle_gamma   90.00
#
_symmetry.space_group_name_H-M   'P 1'
#
loop_
_entity.id
_entity.type
_entity.pdbx_description
1 polymer ?
#
loop_
_entity_poly.entity_id
_entity_poly.type
_entity_poly.pdbx_seq_one_letter_code
_entity_poly.pdbx_strand_id
1 'polypeptide(L)'
;MAHSGGLPGYGSLMRWLPEYGVAIIGFGNVTYTGWGGVVHNAFELLAKTGGLQRRMSQPSAALIAARNAVSKLILKWDDEQAEQVAAMNLFLDRSKDRRHKEIDDLRSNVGACAAPASFDTVENALRGIWKMKCERGDLRVSITLAPTLPPKVQFLDVSVAPPTGTPPPSPTGACRM
;
A
#
# COMPACT_ATOMS: atom_id res chain seq x y z
N MET A 1 13.30 -9.74 9.14
CA MET A 1 12.85 -11.06 9.67
C MET A 1 13.92 -12.11 9.45
N ALA A 2 14.01 -13.12 10.31
CA ALA A 2 14.97 -14.21 10.13
C ALA A 2 14.34 -15.57 10.48
N HIS A 3 14.77 -16.62 9.79
CA HIS A 3 14.44 -18.01 10.06
C HIS A 3 15.69 -18.87 9.88
N SER A 4 15.81 -19.94 10.66
CA SER A 4 16.89 -20.91 10.53
C SER A 4 16.34 -22.32 10.70
N GLY A 5 17.02 -23.28 10.08
CA GLY A 5 16.67 -24.70 10.17
C GLY A 5 17.91 -25.56 10.00
N GLY A 6 17.92 -26.75 10.56
CA GLY A 6 19.06 -27.65 10.47
C GLY A 6 18.72 -29.11 10.72
N LEU A 7 19.55 -29.97 10.13
CA LEU A 7 19.66 -31.40 10.42
C LEU A 7 21.12 -31.67 10.85
N PRO A 8 21.45 -32.80 11.47
CA PRO A 8 22.84 -33.15 11.72
C PRO A 8 23.68 -33.06 10.43
N GLY A 9 24.72 -32.23 10.45
CA GLY A 9 25.58 -31.97 9.29
C GLY A 9 25.04 -30.97 8.26
N TYR A 10 23.83 -30.44 8.39
CA TYR A 10 23.25 -29.47 7.45
C TYR A 10 22.56 -28.30 8.15
N GLY A 11 22.64 -27.12 7.56
CA GLY A 11 22.03 -25.90 8.09
C GLY A 11 21.53 -24.96 7.01
N SER A 12 20.53 -24.17 7.37
CA SER A 12 20.01 -23.07 6.58
C SER A 12 19.79 -21.84 7.45
N LEU A 13 20.07 -20.68 6.89
CA LEU A 13 19.78 -19.38 7.49
C LEU A 13 19.15 -18.50 6.42
N MET A 14 18.03 -17.90 6.77
CA MET A 14 17.29 -17.03 5.87
C MET A 14 17.04 -15.71 6.59
N ARG A 15 17.43 -14.59 5.99
CA ARG A 15 17.15 -13.26 6.51
C ARG A 15 16.65 -12.37 5.38
N TRP A 16 15.54 -11.70 5.64
CA TRP A 16 14.88 -10.80 4.69
C TRP A 16 14.84 -9.38 5.23
N LEU A 17 15.07 -8.43 4.33
CA LEU A 17 14.87 -6.99 4.48
C LEU A 17 13.81 -6.52 3.45
N PRO A 18 12.51 -6.77 3.69
CA PRO A 18 11.44 -6.49 2.73
C PRO A 18 11.37 -5.02 2.29
N GLU A 19 11.71 -4.10 3.19
CA GLU A 19 11.75 -2.66 2.95
C GLU A 19 12.80 -2.26 1.91
N TYR A 20 13.80 -3.13 1.70
CA TYR A 20 14.87 -2.96 0.71
C TYR A 20 14.71 -3.92 -0.47
N GLY A 21 13.75 -4.86 -0.42
CA GLY A 21 13.57 -5.88 -1.45
C GLY A 21 14.74 -6.88 -1.54
N VAL A 22 15.52 -7.04 -0.45
CA VAL A 22 16.71 -7.90 -0.42
C VAL A 22 16.52 -9.04 0.57
N ALA A 23 17.00 -10.23 0.21
CA ALA A 23 17.09 -11.38 1.09
C ALA A 23 18.43 -12.08 0.91
N ILE A 24 18.97 -12.63 1.99
CA ILE A 24 20.12 -13.53 1.97
C ILE A 24 19.66 -14.88 2.52
N ILE A 25 19.88 -15.92 1.72
CA ILE A 25 19.60 -17.30 2.07
C ILE A 25 20.92 -18.06 1.98
N GLY A 26 21.38 -18.58 3.10
CA GLY A 26 22.60 -19.39 3.21
C GLY A 26 22.26 -20.84 3.48
N PHE A 27 22.99 -21.74 2.84
CA PHE A 27 22.95 -23.18 3.08
C PHE A 27 24.35 -23.66 3.45
N GLY A 28 24.45 -24.59 4.41
CA GLY A 28 25.71 -25.18 4.84
C GLY A 28 25.57 -26.68 5.06
N ASN A 29 26.67 -27.40 4.86
CA ASN A 29 26.80 -28.85 5.05
C ASN A 29 27.89 -29.20 6.07
N VAL A 30 28.07 -28.32 7.07
CA VAL A 30 29.01 -28.49 8.18
C VAL A 30 28.26 -28.34 9.51
N THR A 31 28.52 -29.24 10.45
CA THR A 31 27.88 -29.25 11.77
C THR A 31 28.21 -27.96 12.54
N TYR A 32 27.20 -27.35 13.18
CA TYR A 32 27.35 -26.18 14.07
C TYR A 32 28.00 -24.93 13.45
N THR A 33 27.81 -24.67 12.16
CA THR A 33 28.45 -23.50 11.54
C THR A 33 27.80 -22.17 11.93
N GLY A 34 28.60 -21.21 12.37
CA GLY A 34 28.20 -19.87 12.80
C GLY A 34 27.92 -18.88 11.65
N TRP A 35 26.98 -19.20 10.75
CA TRP A 35 26.68 -18.40 9.55
C TRP A 35 26.11 -17.00 9.81
N GLY A 36 25.64 -16.72 11.04
CA GLY A 36 25.05 -15.43 11.40
C GLY A 36 25.98 -14.24 11.12
N GLY A 37 27.29 -14.39 11.39
CA GLY A 37 28.29 -13.36 11.12
C GLY A 37 28.51 -13.11 9.63
N VAL A 38 28.53 -14.17 8.81
CA VAL A 38 28.70 -14.06 7.35
C VAL A 38 27.52 -13.32 6.73
N VAL A 39 26.29 -13.69 7.09
CA VAL A 39 25.08 -13.03 6.57
C VAL A 39 25.00 -11.58 7.03
N HIS A 40 25.40 -11.28 8.28
CA HIS A 40 25.47 -9.90 8.76
C HIS A 40 26.50 -9.07 7.95
N ASN A 41 27.71 -9.59 7.76
CA ASN A 41 28.75 -8.93 6.97
C ASN A 41 28.33 -8.70 5.52
N ALA A 42 27.60 -9.64 4.92
CA ALA A 42 27.07 -9.48 3.57
C ALA A 42 26.06 -8.32 3.48
N PHE A 43 25.15 -8.17 4.47
CA PHE A 43 24.27 -7.00 4.53
C PHE A 43 25.03 -5.69 4.75
N GLU A 44 26.04 -5.67 5.62
CA GLU A 44 26.91 -4.51 5.83
C GLU A 44 27.62 -4.08 4.54
N LEU A 45 28.12 -5.03 3.76
CA LEU A 45 28.74 -4.75 2.46
C LEU A 45 27.73 -4.24 1.44
N LEU A 46 26.53 -4.82 1.38
CA LEU A 46 25.45 -4.31 0.55
C LEU A 46 25.04 -2.89 0.96
N ALA A 47 25.02 -2.57 2.25
CA ALA A 47 24.75 -1.22 2.73
C ALA A 47 25.84 -0.23 2.26
N LYS A 48 27.11 -0.57 2.47
CA LYS A 48 28.27 0.27 2.12
C LYS A 48 28.41 0.55 0.63
N THR A 49 27.98 -0.40 -0.21
CA THR A 49 28.01 -0.26 -1.67
C THR A 49 26.78 0.44 -2.23
N GLY A 50 25.81 0.80 -1.38
CA GLY A 50 24.53 1.35 -1.82
C GLY A 50 23.56 0.31 -2.40
N GLY A 51 23.87 -0.99 -2.30
CA GLY A 51 23.00 -2.09 -2.72
C GLY A 51 21.76 -2.28 -1.84
N LEU A 52 21.70 -1.67 -0.64
CA LEU A 52 20.49 -1.60 0.18
C LEU A 52 19.76 -0.26 -0.01
N GLN A 53 19.15 -0.07 -1.18
CA GLN A 53 18.21 1.04 -1.40
C GLN A 53 16.82 0.69 -0.90
N ARG A 54 16.16 1.63 -0.21
CA ARG A 54 14.80 1.42 0.25
C ARG A 54 13.88 1.30 -0.97
N ARG A 55 13.07 0.24 -1.00
CA ARG A 55 12.11 -0.01 -2.06
C ARG A 55 11.07 1.13 -2.08
N MET A 56 10.87 1.70 -3.25
CA MET A 56 9.71 2.55 -3.51
C MET A 56 8.51 1.67 -3.88
N SER A 57 7.43 1.76 -3.11
CA SER A 57 6.19 1.07 -3.43
C SER A 57 5.62 1.58 -4.75
N GLN A 58 5.32 0.65 -5.65
CA GLN A 58 4.71 0.94 -6.96
C GLN A 58 3.29 0.39 -6.98
N PRO A 59 2.32 1.14 -7.51
CA PRO A 59 0.95 0.68 -7.60
C PRO A 59 0.84 -0.38 -8.70
N SER A 60 -0.03 -1.37 -8.51
CA SER A 60 -0.37 -2.29 -9.61
C SER A 60 -1.21 -1.59 -10.67
N ALA A 61 -1.23 -2.13 -11.89
CA ALA A 61 -2.15 -1.68 -12.94
C ALA A 61 -3.62 -1.72 -12.47
N ALA A 62 -4.01 -2.75 -11.70
CA ALA A 62 -5.34 -2.85 -11.13
C ALA A 62 -5.64 -1.72 -10.12
N LEU A 63 -4.66 -1.34 -9.29
CA LEU A 63 -4.81 -0.24 -8.35
C LEU A 63 -4.98 1.11 -9.07
N ILE A 64 -4.23 1.34 -10.16
CA ILE A 64 -4.40 2.54 -11.01
C ILE A 64 -5.79 2.55 -11.64
N ALA A 65 -6.25 1.42 -12.18
CA ALA A 65 -7.59 1.31 -12.77
C ALA A 65 -8.68 1.57 -11.73
N ALA A 66 -8.56 0.99 -10.53
CA ALA A 66 -9.51 1.21 -9.44
C ALA A 66 -9.55 2.67 -8.98
N ARG A 67 -8.40 3.35 -8.85
CA ARG A 67 -8.36 4.79 -8.55
C ARG A 67 -9.13 5.60 -9.58
N ASN A 68 -8.94 5.30 -10.88
CA ASN A 68 -9.63 6.00 -11.95
C ASN A 68 -11.15 5.77 -11.88
N ALA A 69 -11.59 4.53 -11.64
CA ALA A 69 -13.00 4.20 -11.51
C ALA A 69 -13.64 4.83 -10.26
N VAL A 70 -12.99 4.75 -9.10
CA VAL A 70 -13.44 5.39 -7.87
C VAL A 70 -13.47 6.92 -8.02
N SER A 71 -12.47 7.52 -8.66
CA SER A 71 -12.48 8.96 -8.93
C SER A 71 -13.67 9.35 -9.81
N LYS A 72 -14.00 8.54 -10.84
CA LYS A 72 -15.21 8.77 -11.65
C LYS A 72 -16.49 8.69 -10.82
N LEU A 73 -16.61 7.69 -9.94
CA LEU A 73 -17.76 7.57 -9.02
C LEU A 73 -17.90 8.78 -8.09
N ILE A 74 -16.78 9.32 -7.61
CA ILE A 74 -16.79 10.55 -6.80
C ILE A 74 -17.21 11.76 -7.63
N LEU A 75 -16.84 11.84 -8.91
CA LEU A 75 -17.26 12.94 -9.79
C LEU A 75 -18.73 12.84 -10.19
N LYS A 76 -19.22 11.63 -10.40
CA LYS A 76 -20.60 11.33 -10.75
C LYS A 76 -20.89 9.90 -10.34
N TRP A 77 -21.75 9.75 -9.34
CA TRP A 77 -22.13 8.44 -8.87
C TRP A 77 -22.91 7.69 -9.94
N ASP A 78 -22.62 6.41 -10.06
CA ASP A 78 -23.25 5.47 -10.98
C ASP A 78 -23.29 4.10 -10.30
N ASP A 79 -24.49 3.58 -10.08
CA ASP A 79 -24.71 2.38 -9.27
C ASP A 79 -24.10 1.12 -9.92
N GLU A 80 -24.16 1.02 -11.24
CA GLU A 80 -23.61 -0.13 -11.96
C GLU A 80 -22.09 -0.14 -11.87
N GLN A 81 -21.44 1.00 -12.10
CA GLN A 81 -19.99 1.14 -11.91
C GLN A 81 -19.59 0.88 -10.45
N ALA A 82 -20.38 1.34 -9.48
CA ALA A 82 -20.13 1.12 -8.06
C ALA A 82 -20.12 -0.38 -7.73
N GLU A 83 -21.06 -1.16 -8.28
CA GLU A 83 -21.11 -2.61 -8.11
C GLU A 83 -19.97 -3.33 -8.82
N GLN A 84 -19.56 -2.86 -10.01
CA GLN A 84 -18.44 -3.44 -10.75
C GLN A 84 -17.12 -3.33 -9.97
N VAL A 85 -16.86 -2.17 -9.35
CA VAL A 85 -15.59 -1.91 -8.62
C VAL A 85 -15.56 -2.52 -7.23
N ALA A 86 -16.71 -2.80 -6.62
CA ALA A 86 -16.81 -3.22 -5.23
C ALA A 86 -16.41 -4.69 -5.02
N ALA A 87 -15.59 -4.96 -4.01
CA ALA A 87 -15.44 -6.30 -3.47
C ALA A 87 -16.67 -6.67 -2.63
N MET A 88 -16.83 -7.97 -2.34
CA MET A 88 -18.03 -8.50 -1.65
C MET A 88 -18.34 -7.82 -0.31
N ASN A 89 -17.33 -7.33 0.40
CA ASN A 89 -17.49 -6.72 1.71
C ASN A 89 -17.83 -5.22 1.63
N LEU A 90 -17.49 -4.51 0.55
CA LEU A 90 -17.49 -3.05 0.55
C LEU A 90 -18.84 -2.43 0.93
N PHE A 91 -19.92 -3.00 0.38
CA PHE A 91 -21.29 -2.57 0.65
C PHE A 91 -21.95 -3.28 1.83
N LEU A 92 -21.34 -4.35 2.34
CA LEU A 92 -21.72 -4.96 3.62
C LEU A 92 -21.21 -4.11 4.79
N ASP A 93 -19.99 -3.58 4.68
CA ASP A 93 -19.37 -2.72 5.69
C ASP A 93 -20.08 -1.36 5.79
N ARG A 94 -20.44 -0.78 4.64
CA ARG A 94 -21.25 0.44 4.55
C ARG A 94 -22.08 0.41 3.28
N SER A 95 -23.40 0.48 3.43
CA SER A 95 -24.36 0.36 2.32
C SER A 95 -24.08 1.33 1.18
N LYS A 96 -24.41 0.90 -0.04
CA LYS A 96 -24.26 1.68 -1.27
C LYS A 96 -24.94 3.05 -1.16
N ASP A 97 -26.19 3.10 -0.69
CA ASP A 97 -26.96 4.33 -0.50
C ASP A 97 -26.29 5.31 0.47
N ARG A 98 -25.72 4.80 1.57
CA ARG A 98 -25.01 5.65 2.53
C ARG A 98 -23.74 6.24 1.92
N ARG A 99 -22.97 5.44 1.19
CA ARG A 99 -21.76 5.93 0.50
C ARG A 99 -22.10 6.98 -0.56
N HIS A 100 -23.14 6.74 -1.35
CA HIS A 100 -23.62 7.70 -2.34
C HIS A 100 -23.98 9.03 -1.67
N LYS A 101 -24.82 8.98 -0.63
CA LYS A 101 -25.22 10.16 0.14
C LYS A 101 -24.02 10.90 0.74
N GLU A 102 -23.08 10.19 1.36
CA GLU A 102 -21.89 10.78 1.96
C GLU A 102 -21.01 11.49 0.91
N ILE A 103 -20.86 10.91 -0.27
CA ILE A 103 -20.11 11.53 -1.38
C ILE A 103 -20.84 12.77 -1.89
N ASP A 104 -22.16 12.72 -2.05
CA ASP A 104 -22.95 13.88 -2.47
C ASP A 104 -22.91 15.03 -1.45
N ASP A 105 -23.00 14.70 -0.16
CA ASP A 105 -22.87 15.67 0.93
C ASP A 105 -21.46 16.31 0.90
N LEU A 106 -20.40 15.52 0.68
CA LEU A 106 -19.03 16.02 0.53
C LEU A 106 -18.88 16.93 -0.69
N ARG A 107 -19.38 16.52 -1.86
CA ARG A 107 -19.33 17.33 -3.10
C ARG A 107 -20.11 18.63 -2.96
N SER A 108 -21.25 18.61 -2.27
CA SER A 108 -22.03 19.81 -2.00
C SER A 108 -21.21 20.82 -1.17
N ASN A 109 -20.37 20.35 -0.26
CA ASN A 109 -19.47 21.19 0.52
C ASN A 109 -18.29 21.72 -0.30
N VAL A 110 -17.55 20.84 -0.99
CA VAL A 110 -16.28 21.21 -1.66
C VAL A 110 -16.44 21.71 -3.10
N GLY A 111 -17.61 21.58 -3.71
CA GLY A 111 -17.88 21.97 -5.08
C GLY A 111 -17.38 20.96 -6.12
N ALA A 112 -17.22 21.40 -7.37
CA ALA A 112 -16.75 20.54 -8.45
C ALA A 112 -15.30 20.11 -8.21
N CYS A 113 -15.01 18.82 -8.41
CA CYS A 113 -13.68 18.23 -8.26
C CYS A 113 -13.08 17.81 -9.61
N ALA A 114 -11.76 17.68 -9.66
CA ALA A 114 -11.03 17.12 -10.80
C ALA A 114 -10.48 15.72 -10.47
N ALA A 115 -10.47 14.85 -11.49
CA ALA A 115 -9.83 13.53 -11.38
C ALA A 115 -8.31 13.67 -11.20
N PRO A 116 -7.67 12.81 -10.37
CA PRO A 116 -6.23 12.86 -10.13
C PRO A 116 -5.44 12.30 -11.32
N ALA A 117 -4.21 12.77 -11.51
CA ALA A 117 -3.27 12.17 -12.46
C ALA A 117 -2.50 10.98 -11.84
N SER A 118 -2.08 11.12 -10.57
CA SER A 118 -1.24 10.17 -9.84
C SER A 118 -1.82 9.85 -8.45
N PHE A 119 -1.23 8.87 -7.76
CA PHE A 119 -1.41 8.76 -6.31
C PHE A 119 -0.50 9.78 -5.62
N ASP A 120 -0.92 10.29 -4.46
CA ASP A 120 -0.03 11.05 -3.58
C ASP A 120 0.82 10.12 -2.73
N THR A 121 0.28 8.94 -2.38
CA THR A 121 0.97 7.93 -1.60
C THR A 121 0.55 6.55 -2.07
N VAL A 122 1.52 5.68 -2.29
CA VAL A 122 1.31 4.26 -2.59
C VAL A 122 1.91 3.47 -1.44
N GLU A 123 1.07 2.84 -0.64
CA GLU A 123 1.55 2.02 0.49
C GLU A 123 2.12 0.69 -0.04
N ASN A 124 1.41 0.07 -1.00
CA ASN A 124 1.83 -1.15 -1.68
C ASN A 124 1.08 -1.29 -3.01
N ALA A 125 1.25 -2.43 -3.71
CA ALA A 125 0.65 -2.68 -5.01
C ALA A 125 -0.90 -2.63 -5.04
N LEU A 126 -1.57 -2.77 -3.89
CA LEU A 126 -3.03 -2.85 -3.75
C LEU A 126 -3.64 -1.76 -2.86
N ARG A 127 -2.84 -0.81 -2.35
CA ARG A 127 -3.32 0.27 -1.50
C ARG A 127 -2.67 1.60 -1.84
N GLY A 128 -3.52 2.62 -2.00
CA GLY A 128 -3.06 3.95 -2.39
C GLY A 128 -4.03 5.04 -1.93
N ILE A 129 -3.47 6.24 -1.85
CA ILE A 129 -4.14 7.45 -1.39
C ILE A 129 -3.87 8.56 -2.39
N TRP A 130 -4.87 9.37 -2.67
CA TRP A 130 -4.75 10.55 -3.51
C TRP A 130 -5.69 11.66 -3.06
N LYS A 131 -5.38 12.88 -3.48
CA LYS A 131 -6.23 14.04 -3.33
C LYS A 131 -6.94 14.34 -4.64
N MET A 132 -8.19 14.76 -4.54
CA MET A 132 -8.94 15.35 -5.65
C MET A 132 -9.08 16.85 -5.36
N LYS A 133 -8.62 17.68 -6.31
CA LYS A 133 -8.71 19.13 -6.22
C LYS A 133 -10.15 19.55 -6.48
N CYS A 134 -10.74 20.36 -5.59
CA CYS A 134 -12.08 20.91 -5.78
C CYS A 134 -12.14 22.41 -5.48
N GLU A 135 -13.26 23.05 -5.81
CA GLU A 135 -13.43 24.51 -5.75
C GLU A 135 -13.24 25.11 -4.35
N ARG A 136 -13.75 24.45 -3.31
CA ARG A 136 -13.82 24.97 -1.92
C ARG A 136 -13.06 24.10 -0.91
N GLY A 137 -12.19 23.22 -1.39
CA GLY A 137 -11.40 22.31 -0.57
C GLY A 137 -11.07 21.04 -1.32
N ASP A 138 -9.98 20.37 -0.95
CA ASP A 138 -9.61 19.11 -1.58
C ASP A 138 -10.31 17.94 -0.86
N LEU A 139 -10.61 16.86 -1.59
CA LEU A 139 -10.96 15.58 -0.99
C LEU A 139 -9.71 14.70 -0.89
N ARG A 140 -9.57 13.96 0.20
CA ARG A 140 -8.64 12.85 0.36
C ARG A 140 -9.41 11.56 0.13
N VAL A 141 -8.87 10.71 -0.75
CA VAL A 141 -9.45 9.42 -1.09
C VAL A 141 -8.42 8.33 -0.81
N SER A 142 -8.85 7.27 -0.13
CA SER A 142 -8.03 6.09 0.15
C SER A 142 -8.75 4.83 -0.28
N ILE A 143 -8.04 3.93 -0.98
CA ILE A 143 -8.57 2.62 -1.35
C ILE A 143 -7.62 1.49 -0.97
N THR A 144 -8.20 0.34 -0.62
CA THR A 144 -7.51 -0.95 -0.58
C THR A 144 -8.24 -1.92 -1.49
N LEU A 145 -7.50 -2.67 -2.30
CA LEU A 145 -8.04 -3.77 -3.10
C LEU A 145 -7.97 -5.10 -2.36
N ALA A 146 -9.00 -5.91 -2.53
CA ALA A 146 -9.01 -7.30 -2.11
C ALA A 146 -7.98 -8.11 -2.91
N PRO A 147 -7.27 -9.06 -2.27
CA PRO A 147 -6.35 -9.98 -2.93
C PRO A 147 -7.10 -11.09 -3.71
N THR A 148 -8.16 -10.72 -4.44
CA THR A 148 -8.97 -11.60 -5.30
C THR A 148 -8.54 -11.47 -6.76
N LEU A 149 -9.05 -12.36 -7.62
CA LEU A 149 -8.86 -12.29 -9.07
C LEU A 149 -10.23 -12.23 -9.77
N PRO A 150 -10.62 -11.09 -10.38
CA PRO A 150 -9.91 -9.81 -10.39
C PRO A 150 -9.93 -9.12 -9.00
N PRO A 151 -8.92 -8.27 -8.69
CA PRO A 151 -8.90 -7.49 -7.45
C PRO A 151 -9.92 -6.36 -7.53
N LYS A 152 -10.70 -6.18 -6.45
CA LYS A 152 -11.77 -5.18 -6.35
C LYS A 152 -11.63 -4.36 -5.08
N VAL A 153 -12.28 -3.20 -5.00
CA VAL A 153 -12.18 -2.27 -3.86
C VAL A 153 -12.85 -2.89 -2.63
N GLN A 154 -12.05 -3.28 -1.64
CA GLN A 154 -12.55 -3.76 -0.33
C GLN A 154 -12.71 -2.64 0.68
N PHE A 155 -11.97 -1.56 0.52
CA PHE A 155 -12.01 -0.40 1.40
C PHE A 155 -12.00 0.86 0.56
N LEU A 156 -12.90 1.79 0.88
CA LEU A 156 -13.00 3.11 0.30
C LEU A 156 -13.31 4.09 1.43
N ASP A 157 -12.45 5.09 1.59
CA ASP A 157 -12.67 6.26 2.43
C ASP A 157 -12.54 7.53 1.58
N VAL A 158 -13.49 8.44 1.78
CA VAL A 158 -13.52 9.77 1.15
C VAL A 158 -13.78 10.78 2.26
N SER A 159 -12.88 11.74 2.41
CA SER A 159 -12.97 12.77 3.45
C SER A 159 -12.43 14.10 2.94
N VAL A 160 -12.77 15.20 3.61
CA VAL A 160 -12.13 16.49 3.33
C VAL A 160 -10.65 16.36 3.68
N ALA A 161 -9.78 16.75 2.75
CA ALA A 161 -8.34 16.72 2.99
C ALA A 161 -7.99 17.74 4.09
N PRO A 162 -7.07 17.38 5.01
CA PRO A 162 -6.58 18.33 6.00
C PRO A 162 -5.92 19.53 5.29
N PRO A 163 -6.00 20.74 5.88
CA PRO A 163 -5.34 21.92 5.33
C PRO A 163 -3.85 21.66 5.13
N THR A 164 -3.30 22.18 4.03
CA THR A 164 -1.89 22.02 3.67
C THR A 164 -0.99 22.43 4.82
N GLY A 165 -0.32 21.46 5.46
CA GLY A 165 0.56 21.71 6.60
C GLY A 165 0.69 20.55 7.59
N THR A 166 -0.22 19.58 7.59
CA THR A 166 -0.09 18.38 8.44
C THR A 166 0.80 17.33 7.75
N PRO A 167 2.00 17.02 8.27
CA PRO A 167 2.80 15.93 7.74
C PRO A 167 2.03 14.61 7.89
N PRO A 168 2.16 13.64 6.97
CA PRO A 168 1.71 12.29 7.24
C PRO A 168 2.39 11.79 8.54
N PRO A 169 1.69 11.01 9.38
CA PRO A 169 2.33 10.43 10.56
C PRO A 169 3.56 9.65 10.10
N SER A 170 4.73 10.01 10.64
CA SER A 170 5.99 9.35 10.35
C SER A 170 5.83 7.85 10.56
N PRO A 171 6.28 7.00 9.62
CA PRO A 171 6.31 5.56 9.87
C PRO A 171 7.27 5.31 11.03
N THR A 172 6.73 5.00 12.20
CA THR A 172 7.48 4.59 13.37
C THR A 172 8.20 3.30 13.05
N GLY A 173 9.50 3.39 12.77
CA GLY A 173 10.30 2.28 12.31
C GLY A 173 11.79 2.54 12.46
N ALA A 174 12.20 3.01 13.64
CA ALA A 174 13.61 2.95 14.01
C ALA A 174 13.99 1.47 14.21
N CYS A 175 14.48 0.83 13.16
CA CYS A 175 15.16 -0.44 13.28
C CYS A 175 16.56 -0.13 13.85
N ARG A 176 16.76 -0.39 15.14
CA ARG A 176 18.13 -0.56 15.67
C ARG A 176 18.70 -1.83 15.03
N MET A 177 19.84 -1.68 14.37
CA MET A 177 20.63 -2.79 13.82
C MET A 177 21.21 -3.66 14.93
#